data_AF-A0A5N6BVS3-F1
#
_entry.id   AF-A0A5N6BVS3-F1
#
_cell.length_a   1.000
_cell.length_b   1.000
_cell.length_c   1.000
_cell.angle_alpha   90.00
_cell.angle_beta   90.00
_cell.angle_gamma   90.00
#
_symmetry.space_group_name_H-M   'P 1'
#
loop_
_entity.id
_entity.type
_entity.pdbx_description
1 polymer ?
#
loop_
_entity_poly.entity_id
_entity_poly.type
_entity_poly.pdbx_seq_one_letter_code
_entity_poly.pdbx_strand_id
1 'polypeptide(L)'
;MIATQSATTRREAAARERERQDAADRERRGRHERLIEAAMKLRAHLEFIGRSRWPDMDARLARLEELATEVSVASGITARHEDPDTIRAARALSKIAVELAAEVAAAVGPEGELRSLIPFGPFDERLDEFLALAGRGSAVVPLVE
;
A
#
# COMPACT_ATOMS: atom_id res chain seq x y z
N MET A 1 11.71 39.54 -37.53
CA MET A 1 12.19 39.31 -36.13
C MET A 1 11.11 38.73 -35.19
N ILE A 2 9.89 38.40 -35.66
CA ILE A 2 8.78 37.89 -34.83
C ILE A 2 8.78 36.35 -34.70
N ALA A 3 9.23 35.64 -35.73
CA ALA A 3 9.23 34.17 -35.76
C ALA A 3 10.10 33.52 -34.67
N THR A 4 11.20 34.17 -34.28
CA THR A 4 12.14 33.67 -33.27
C THR A 4 11.54 33.75 -31.87
N GLN A 5 10.87 34.86 -31.51
CA GLN A 5 10.21 35.01 -30.21
C GLN A 5 9.06 33.99 -30.04
N SER A 6 8.24 33.77 -31.07
CA SER A 6 7.15 32.79 -31.02
C SER A 6 7.64 31.34 -30.91
N ALA A 7 8.82 31.02 -31.42
CA ALA A 7 9.44 29.70 -31.30
C ALA A 7 10.04 29.48 -29.90
N THR A 8 10.64 30.51 -29.30
CA THR A 8 11.17 30.46 -27.93
C THR A 8 10.04 30.29 -26.90
N THR A 9 8.95 31.06 -27.02
CA THR A 9 7.80 30.94 -26.11
C THR A 9 7.10 29.58 -26.19
N ARG A 10 7.01 28.98 -27.39
CA ARG A 10 6.47 27.62 -27.56
C ARG A 10 7.35 26.54 -26.94
N ARG A 11 8.67 26.67 -27.05
CA ARG A 11 9.64 25.73 -26.43
C ARG A 11 9.64 25.83 -24.91
N GLU A 12 9.57 27.05 -24.36
CA GLU A 12 9.48 27.29 -22.92
C GLU A 12 8.15 26.77 -22.32
N ALA A 13 7.03 26.97 -23.02
CA ALA A 13 5.75 26.42 -22.60
C ALA A 13 5.74 24.88 -22.60
N ALA A 14 6.33 24.26 -23.63
CA ALA A 14 6.46 22.80 -23.70
C ALA A 14 7.41 22.24 -22.62
N ALA A 15 8.48 22.95 -22.27
CA ALA A 15 9.38 22.56 -21.18
C ALA A 15 8.68 22.60 -19.82
N ARG A 16 7.96 23.69 -19.52
CA ARG A 16 7.18 23.81 -18.27
C ARG A 16 6.09 22.74 -18.15
N GLU A 17 5.45 22.39 -19.27
CA GLU A 17 4.42 21.35 -19.25
C GLU A 17 5.03 19.96 -18.98
N ARG A 18 6.19 19.65 -19.57
CA ARG A 18 6.94 18.43 -19.24
C ARG A 18 7.35 18.39 -17.76
N GLU A 19 7.86 19.49 -17.22
CA GLU A 19 8.23 19.59 -15.80
C GLU A 19 7.03 19.34 -14.86
N ARG A 20 5.84 19.85 -15.21
CA ARG A 20 4.61 19.57 -14.46
C ARG A 20 4.20 18.10 -14.53
N GLN A 21 4.29 17.50 -15.72
CA GLN A 21 3.98 16.08 -15.92
C GLN A 21 4.94 15.20 -15.11
N ASP A 22 6.25 15.47 -15.18
CA ASP A 22 7.26 14.76 -14.40
C ASP A 22 7.06 14.93 -12.87
N ALA A 23 6.63 16.11 -12.43
CA ALA A 23 6.29 16.36 -11.03
C ALA A 23 5.07 15.54 -10.59
N ALA A 24 3.99 15.55 -11.39
CA ALA A 24 2.79 14.77 -11.12
C ALA A 24 3.07 13.25 -11.10
N ASP A 25 3.91 12.77 -12.01
CA ASP A 25 4.30 11.36 -12.08
C ASP A 25 5.16 10.92 -10.88
N ARG A 26 6.03 11.80 -10.38
CA ARG A 26 6.81 11.53 -9.16
C ARG A 26 5.91 11.51 -7.93
N GLU A 27 4.96 12.43 -7.82
CA GLU A 27 4.01 12.46 -6.72
C GLU A 27 3.10 11.23 -6.73
N ARG A 28 2.60 10.84 -7.91
CA ARG A 28 1.86 9.59 -8.13
C ARG A 28 2.66 8.38 -7.66
N ARG A 29 3.90 8.22 -8.15
CA ARG A 29 4.78 7.13 -7.73
C ARG A 29 5.01 7.09 -6.22
N GLY A 30 5.27 8.26 -5.60
CA GLY A 30 5.48 8.34 -4.15
C GLY A 30 4.24 7.95 -3.34
N ARG A 31 3.03 8.21 -3.84
CA ARG A 31 1.79 7.77 -3.18
C ARG A 31 1.60 6.26 -3.26
N HIS A 32 1.84 5.67 -4.43
CA HIS A 32 1.81 4.21 -4.60
C HIS A 32 2.83 3.51 -3.71
N GLU A 33 4.07 4.02 -3.69
CA GLU A 33 5.15 3.48 -2.85
C GLU A 33 4.78 3.48 -1.36
N ARG A 34 4.16 4.55 -0.86
CA ARG A 34 3.69 4.60 0.53
C ARG A 34 2.64 3.54 0.86
N LEU A 35 1.67 3.32 -0.04
CA LEU A 35 0.65 2.29 0.17
C LEU A 35 1.25 0.88 0.11
N ILE A 36 2.14 0.62 -0.86
CA ILE A 36 2.85 -0.65 -0.98
C ILE A 36 3.69 -0.92 0.26
N GLU A 37 4.47 0.07 0.72
CA GLU A 37 5.30 -0.06 1.90
C GLU A 37 4.48 -0.34 3.15
N ALA A 38 3.38 0.38 3.36
CA ALA A 38 2.47 0.14 4.48
C ALA A 38 1.87 -1.29 4.43
N ALA A 39 1.44 -1.73 3.25
CA ALA A 39 0.88 -3.07 3.05
C ALA A 39 1.92 -4.18 3.29
N MET A 40 3.16 -3.99 2.82
CA MET A 40 4.25 -4.94 3.06
C MET A 40 4.64 -5.02 4.54
N LYS A 41 4.69 -3.89 5.25
CA LYS A 41 4.95 -3.87 6.70
C LYS A 41 3.86 -4.63 7.47
N LEU A 42 2.60 -4.40 7.12
CA LEU A 42 1.48 -5.14 7.69
C LEU A 42 1.62 -6.64 7.44
N ARG A 43 1.89 -7.03 6.19
CA ARG A 43 2.04 -8.44 5.80
C ARG A 43 3.18 -9.16 6.53
N ALA A 44 4.33 -8.50 6.66
CA ALA A 44 5.47 -9.04 7.39
C ALA A 44 5.16 -9.20 8.89
N HIS A 45 4.44 -8.24 9.48
CA HIS A 45 4.04 -8.31 10.89
C HIS A 45 3.00 -9.41 11.15
N LEU A 46 2.05 -9.60 10.23
CA LEU A 46 1.08 -10.71 10.27
C LEU A 46 1.77 -12.08 10.23
N GLU A 47 2.75 -12.25 9.34
CA GLU A 47 3.54 -13.48 9.23
C GLU A 47 4.33 -13.76 10.50
N PHE A 48 4.90 -12.71 11.09
CA PHE A 48 5.64 -12.80 12.35
C PHE A 48 4.73 -13.22 13.51
N ILE A 49 3.55 -12.61 13.65
CA ILE A 49 2.56 -12.97 14.66
C ILE A 49 2.11 -14.43 14.48
N GLY A 50 1.88 -14.88 13.24
CA GLY A 50 1.37 -16.22 12.94
C GLY A 50 2.35 -17.38 13.20
N ARG A 51 3.64 -17.12 13.42
CA ARG A 51 4.68 -18.17 13.53
C ARG A 51 4.91 -18.71 14.94
N SER A 52 4.64 -17.92 15.97
CA SER A 52 5.09 -18.22 17.34
C SER A 52 4.15 -17.66 18.39
N ARG A 53 4.24 -18.19 19.61
CA ARG A 53 3.70 -17.53 20.81
C ARG A 53 4.63 -16.37 21.20
N TRP A 54 4.04 -15.23 21.52
CA TRP A 54 4.78 -14.02 21.90
C TRP A 54 4.47 -13.63 23.35
N PRO A 55 5.49 -13.39 24.20
CA PRO A 55 5.28 -12.89 25.56
C PRO A 55 4.62 -11.50 25.61
N ASP A 56 4.79 -10.71 24.54
CA ASP A 56 4.33 -9.33 24.40
C ASP A 56 3.16 -9.20 23.39
N MET A 57 2.27 -10.21 23.35
CA MET A 57 1.22 -10.29 22.32
C MET A 57 0.35 -9.04 22.22
N ASP A 58 -0.03 -8.40 23.34
CA ASP A 58 -0.83 -7.17 23.33
C ASP A 58 -0.14 -6.02 22.57
N ALA A 59 1.18 -5.86 22.76
CA ALA A 59 1.95 -4.85 22.02
C ALA A 59 2.05 -5.18 20.53
N ARG A 60 2.09 -6.46 20.17
CA ARG A 60 2.07 -6.92 18.77
C ARG A 60 0.73 -6.65 18.11
N LEU A 61 -0.37 -6.87 18.81
CA LEU A 61 -1.72 -6.56 18.32
C LEU A 61 -1.94 -5.06 18.17
N ALA A 62 -1.49 -4.24 19.13
CA ALA A 62 -1.52 -2.79 19.01
C ALA A 62 -0.72 -2.32 17.77
N ARG A 63 0.48 -2.86 17.56
CA ARG A 63 1.27 -2.55 16.36
C ARG A 63 0.58 -3.02 15.07
N LEU A 64 -0.16 -4.12 15.11
CA LEU A 64 -0.91 -4.61 13.96
C LEU A 64 -2.04 -3.64 13.57
N GLU A 65 -2.78 -3.13 14.55
CA GLU A 65 -3.83 -2.13 14.35
C GLU A 65 -3.26 -0.80 13.81
N GLU A 66 -2.11 -0.36 14.32
CA GLU A 66 -1.38 0.79 13.77
C GLU A 66 -1.03 0.58 12.30
N LEU A 67 -0.50 -0.59 11.93
CA LEU A 67 -0.13 -0.90 10.55
C LEU A 67 -1.35 -0.96 9.62
N ALA A 68 -2.47 -1.52 10.06
CA ALA A 68 -3.72 -1.50 9.30
C ALA A 68 -4.25 -0.06 9.11
N THR A 69 -4.05 0.80 10.10
CA THR A 69 -4.35 2.23 10.02
C THR A 69 -3.43 2.94 9.03
N GLU A 70 -2.13 2.65 9.03
CA GLU A 70 -1.15 3.17 8.05
C GLU A 70 -1.58 2.85 6.61
N VAL A 71 -2.02 1.60 6.34
CA VAL A 71 -2.58 1.20 5.04
C VAL A 71 -3.82 2.01 4.69
N SER A 72 -4.73 2.20 5.64
CA SER A 72 -5.97 2.95 5.42
C SER A 72 -5.72 4.43 5.10
N VAL A 73 -4.77 5.06 5.78
CA VAL A 73 -4.35 6.44 5.49
C VAL A 73 -3.71 6.53 4.11
N ALA A 74 -2.79 5.63 3.77
CA ALA A 74 -2.11 5.63 2.47
C ALA A 74 -3.10 5.35 1.31
N SER A 75 -4.08 4.48 1.52
CA SER A 75 -5.19 4.23 0.59
C SER A 75 -6.03 5.48 0.37
N GLY A 76 -6.40 6.19 1.43
CA GLY A 76 -7.15 7.45 1.35
C GLY A 76 -6.41 8.56 0.58
N ILE A 77 -5.08 8.63 0.70
CA ILE A 77 -4.24 9.56 -0.08
C ILE A 77 -4.23 9.18 -1.56
N THR A 78 -4.02 7.88 -1.86
CA THR A 78 -4.03 7.34 -3.22
C THR A 78 -5.37 7.60 -3.91
N ALA A 79 -6.47 7.42 -3.17
CA ALA A 79 -7.82 7.50 -3.72
C ALA A 79 -8.27 8.90 -4.20
N ARG A 80 -7.49 9.95 -3.92
CA ARG A 80 -7.84 11.34 -4.30
C ARG A 80 -7.47 11.72 -5.73
N HIS A 81 -6.57 10.96 -6.35
CA HIS A 81 -5.89 11.41 -7.58
C HIS A 81 -5.70 10.32 -8.64
N GLU A 82 -6.19 9.11 -8.37
CA GLU A 82 -6.06 7.97 -9.28
C GLU A 82 -7.32 7.71 -10.10
N ASP A 83 -7.20 6.83 -11.09
CA ASP A 83 -8.34 6.34 -11.86
C ASP A 83 -9.28 5.47 -11.00
N PRO A 84 -10.55 5.28 -11.43
CA PRO A 84 -11.54 4.54 -10.66
C PRO A 84 -11.14 3.10 -10.29
N ASP A 85 -10.31 2.42 -11.09
CA ASP A 85 -9.95 1.02 -10.86
C ASP A 85 -8.88 0.94 -9.78
N THR A 86 -7.85 1.78 -9.87
CA THR A 86 -6.82 1.93 -8.83
C THR A 86 -7.43 2.39 -7.50
N ILE A 87 -8.42 3.29 -7.52
CA ILE A 87 -9.17 3.69 -6.32
C ILE A 87 -9.89 2.49 -5.68
N ARG A 88 -10.56 1.65 -6.49
CA ARG A 88 -11.26 0.46 -5.98
C ARG A 88 -10.29 -0.55 -5.37
N ALA A 89 -9.17 -0.81 -6.04
CA ALA A 89 -8.13 -1.70 -5.53
C ALA A 89 -7.52 -1.19 -4.22
N ALA A 90 -7.15 0.10 -4.14
CA ALA A 90 -6.60 0.69 -2.92
C ALA A 90 -7.59 0.62 -1.74
N ARG A 91 -8.88 0.84 -1.99
CA ARG A 91 -9.92 0.73 -0.95
C ARG A 91 -10.16 -0.71 -0.53
N ALA A 92 -10.16 -1.65 -1.47
CA ALA A 92 -10.28 -3.08 -1.17
C ALA A 92 -9.11 -3.57 -0.31
N LEU A 93 -7.88 -3.13 -0.63
CA LEU A 93 -6.68 -3.42 0.16
C LEU A 93 -6.76 -2.86 1.59
N SER A 94 -7.23 -1.61 1.75
CA SER A 94 -7.44 -1.02 3.08
C SER A 94 -8.52 -1.77 3.87
N LYS A 95 -9.63 -2.15 3.23
CA LYS A 95 -10.69 -2.91 3.88
C LYS A 95 -10.17 -4.25 4.41
N ILE A 96 -9.51 -5.04 3.56
CA ILE A 96 -9.00 -6.36 3.97
C ILE A 96 -7.90 -6.24 5.03
N ALA A 97 -7.09 -5.18 5.00
CA ALA A 97 -6.08 -4.91 6.04
C ALA A 97 -6.71 -4.76 7.44
N VAL A 98 -7.80 -3.99 7.53
CA VAL A 98 -8.51 -3.76 8.80
C VAL A 98 -9.26 -5.02 9.25
N GLU A 99 -9.94 -5.70 8.33
CA GLU A 99 -10.63 -6.96 8.63
C GLU A 99 -9.66 -8.01 9.16
N LEU A 100 -8.50 -8.15 8.51
CA LEU A 100 -7.47 -9.10 8.91
C LEU A 100 -6.85 -8.78 10.27
N ALA A 101 -6.58 -7.50 10.57
CA ALA A 101 -6.10 -7.10 11.88
C ALA A 101 -7.10 -7.44 13.00
N ALA A 102 -8.40 -7.22 12.74
CA ALA A 102 -9.46 -7.57 13.68
C ALA A 102 -9.62 -9.08 13.85
N GLU A 103 -9.53 -9.86 12.76
CA GLU A 103 -9.55 -11.33 12.81
C GLU A 103 -8.39 -11.88 13.63
N VAL A 104 -7.18 -11.32 13.47
CA VAL A 104 -6.01 -11.71 14.27
C VAL A 104 -6.22 -11.42 15.74
N ALA A 105 -6.70 -10.23 16.09
CA ALA A 105 -7.00 -9.87 17.47
C ALA A 105 -8.06 -10.80 18.10
N ALA A 106 -9.09 -11.18 17.34
CA ALA A 106 -10.13 -12.10 17.79
C ALA A 106 -9.64 -13.55 17.93
N ALA A 107 -8.65 -13.96 17.13
CA ALA A 107 -8.07 -15.29 17.16
C ALA A 107 -7.07 -15.49 18.31
N VAL A 108 -6.59 -14.41 18.94
CA VAL A 108 -5.70 -14.48 20.10
C VAL A 108 -6.49 -14.87 21.34
N GLY A 109 -6.14 -16.00 21.94
CA GLY A 109 -6.70 -16.45 23.22
C GLY A 109 -6.20 -15.63 24.42
N PRO A 110 -6.86 -15.74 25.60
CA PRO A 110 -6.43 -15.14 26.87
C PRO A 110 -4.99 -15.44 27.29
N GLU A 111 -4.37 -16.49 26.73
CA GLU A 111 -2.97 -16.85 26.99
C GLU A 111 -1.95 -16.21 26.02
N GLY A 112 -2.40 -15.35 25.10
CA GLY A 112 -1.57 -14.73 24.08
C GLY A 112 -1.19 -15.68 22.93
N GLU A 113 -1.98 -16.74 22.74
CA GLU A 113 -1.76 -17.75 21.70
C GLU A 113 -2.73 -17.58 20.53
N LEU A 114 -2.21 -17.68 19.31
CA LEU A 114 -3.02 -17.73 18.10
C LEU A 114 -3.72 -19.09 18.03
N ARG A 115 -5.05 -19.11 18.11
CA ARG A 115 -5.83 -20.35 18.19
C ARG A 115 -6.18 -20.98 16.84
N SER A 116 -6.01 -20.23 15.75
CA SER A 116 -6.40 -20.65 14.40
C SER A 116 -5.42 -20.10 13.36
N LEU A 117 -5.13 -20.88 12.33
CA LEU A 117 -4.44 -20.38 11.15
C LEU A 117 -5.26 -19.28 10.49
N ILE A 118 -4.64 -18.14 10.25
CA ILE A 118 -5.27 -17.00 9.60
C ILE A 118 -4.84 -16.99 8.13
N PRO A 119 -5.79 -17.11 7.18
CA PRO A 119 -5.45 -17.16 5.76
C PRO A 119 -5.08 -15.76 5.27
N PHE A 120 -3.80 -15.53 4.98
CA PHE A 120 -3.31 -14.25 4.43
C PHE A 120 -3.50 -14.10 2.92
N GLY A 121 -3.85 -15.19 2.21
CA GLY A 121 -4.03 -15.20 0.75
C GLY A 121 -4.95 -14.10 0.20
N PRO A 122 -6.13 -13.83 0.80
CA PRO A 122 -7.00 -12.74 0.36
C PRO A 122 -6.36 -11.35 0.45
N PHE A 123 -5.46 -11.13 1.40
CA PHE A 123 -4.70 -9.87 1.49
C PHE A 123 -3.67 -9.78 0.36
N ASP A 124 -2.92 -10.86 0.15
CA ASP A 124 -1.89 -10.94 -0.89
C ASP A 124 -2.50 -10.73 -2.29
N GLU A 125 -3.67 -11.31 -2.57
CA GLU A 125 -4.42 -11.10 -3.81
C GLU A 125 -4.78 -9.62 -4.05
N ARG A 126 -5.19 -8.89 -3.00
CA ARG A 126 -5.52 -7.46 -3.11
C ARG A 126 -4.28 -6.58 -3.27
N LEU A 127 -3.17 -6.98 -2.66
CA LEU A 127 -1.90 -6.31 -2.87
C LEU A 127 -1.43 -6.49 -4.31
N ASP A 128 -1.49 -7.70 -4.86
CA ASP A 128 -1.14 -7.99 -6.25
C ASP A 128 -2.04 -7.25 -7.25
N GLU A 129 -3.36 -7.19 -7.01
CA GLU A 129 -4.29 -6.39 -7.81
C GLU A 129 -3.89 -4.91 -7.85
N PHE A 130 -3.55 -4.35 -6.68
CA PHE A 130 -3.07 -2.96 -6.60
C PHE A 130 -1.73 -2.76 -7.31
N LEU A 131 -0.77 -3.69 -7.16
CA LEU A 131 0.54 -3.62 -7.79
C LEU A 131 0.44 -3.62 -9.32
N ALA A 132 -0.42 -4.50 -9.88
CA ALA A 132 -0.66 -4.58 -11.31
C ALA A 132 -1.16 -3.24 -11.89
N LEU A 133 -2.10 -2.58 -11.20
CA LEU A 133 -2.65 -1.28 -11.59
C LEU A 133 -1.65 -0.12 -11.37
N ALA A 134 -0.82 -0.21 -10.33
CA ALA A 134 0.24 0.74 -10.05
C ALA A 134 1.41 0.68 -11.07
N GLY A 135 1.37 -0.25 -12.03
CA GLY A 135 2.44 -0.46 -13.02
C GLY A 135 3.69 -1.12 -12.42
N ARG A 136 3.53 -1.83 -11.30
CA ARG A 136 4.60 -2.59 -10.63
C ARG A 136 4.34 -4.08 -10.86
N GLY A 137 5.24 -4.77 -11.54
CA GLY A 137 5.23 -6.24 -11.55
C GLY A 137 5.36 -6.77 -10.11
N SER A 138 4.52 -7.74 -9.74
CA SER A 138 4.36 -8.29 -8.40
C SER A 138 5.68 -8.39 -7.62
N ALA A 139 5.74 -7.72 -6.47
CA ALA A 139 6.85 -7.79 -5.52
C ALA A 139 6.57 -8.90 -4.51
N VAL A 140 6.35 -10.13 -4.99
CA VAL A 140 6.42 -11.31 -4.11
C VAL A 140 7.89 -11.46 -3.71
N VAL A 141 8.19 -11.19 -2.45
CA VAL A 141 9.46 -11.58 -1.84
C VAL A 141 9.56 -13.10 -1.96
N PRO A 142 10.58 -13.67 -2.64
CA PRO A 142 10.72 -15.12 -2.68
C PRO A 142 10.87 -15.63 -1.26
N LEU A 143 9.99 -16.54 -0.86
CA LEU A 143 10.18 -17.36 0.33
C LEU A 143 11.51 -18.09 0.12
N VAL A 144 12.48 -17.81 1.00
CA VAL A 144 13.73 -18.56 1.05
C VAL A 144 13.35 -19.97 1.51
N GLU A 145 13.51 -20.94 0.62
CA GLU A 145 13.39 -22.38 0.90
C GLU A 145 14.45 -22.87 1.90
#